data_AF-W1Y1A6-F1
#
_entry.id   AF-W1Y1A6-F1
#
_cell.length_a   1.000
_cell.length_b   1.000
_cell.length_c   1.000
_cell.angle_alpha   90.00
_cell.angle_beta   90.00
_cell.angle_gamma   90.00
#
_symmetry.space_group_name_H-M   'P 1'
#
loop_
_entity.id
_entity.type
_entity.pdbx_description
1 polymer ?
#
loop_
_entity_poly.entity_id
_entity_poly.type
_entity_poly.pdbx_seq_one_letter_code
_entity_poly.pdbx_strand_id
1 'polypeptide(L)'
;ITAGEKDFSTLVARLKKENIDFVYYGGYHPEMGQILRQARAAGLKTQFMGPEGVGNASLSNIAGDAAEGMLVTMPKRYDQDPANKGIVDALKADKKDPSGPYVWITYAAVQSLATALERTGS
;
A
#
# COMPACT_ATOMS: atom_id res chain seq x y z
N ILE A 1 3.69 12.66 -13.70
CA ILE A 1 2.80 12.16 -12.64
C ILE A 1 2.82 13.20 -11.52
N THR A 2 1.74 13.97 -11.42
CA THR A 2 1.51 14.91 -10.33
C THR A 2 0.38 14.40 -9.43
N ALA A 3 0.37 14.79 -8.16
CA ALA A 3 -0.70 14.41 -7.24
C ALA A 3 -2.07 14.88 -7.75
N GLY A 4 -3.06 13.99 -7.74
CA GLY A 4 -4.41 14.25 -8.21
C GLY A 4 -4.62 14.12 -9.72
N GLU A 5 -3.58 13.77 -10.49
CA GLU A 5 -3.70 13.45 -11.92
C GLU A 5 -4.60 12.22 -12.10
N LYS A 6 -5.58 12.32 -13.01
CA LYS A 6 -6.56 11.25 -13.27
C LYS A 6 -6.46 10.67 -14.68
N ASP A 7 -5.80 11.36 -15.59
CA ASP A 7 -5.61 10.92 -16.97
C ASP A 7 -4.14 10.56 -17.18
N PHE A 8 -3.87 9.27 -17.38
CA PHE A 8 -2.55 8.72 -17.65
C PHE A 8 -2.48 8.15 -19.08
N SER A 9 -3.40 8.52 -19.96
CA SER A 9 -3.47 8.03 -21.35
C SER A 9 -2.16 8.23 -22.13
N THR A 10 -1.53 9.40 -21.96
CA THR A 10 -0.23 9.71 -22.61
C THR A 10 0.89 8.81 -22.10
N LEU A 11 0.92 8.56 -20.78
CA LEU A 11 1.89 7.64 -20.17
C LEU A 11 1.65 6.22 -20.69
N VAL A 12 0.41 5.73 -20.67
CA VAL A 12 0.04 4.39 -21.13
C VAL A 12 0.35 4.18 -22.60
N ALA A 13 0.06 5.17 -23.45
CA ALA A 13 0.39 5.13 -24.87
C ALA A 13 1.91 5.01 -25.09
N ARG A 14 2.71 5.74 -24.31
CA ARG A 14 4.17 5.62 -24.34
C ARG A 14 4.64 4.24 -23.90
N LEU A 15 4.14 3.71 -22.78
CA LEU A 15 4.49 2.37 -22.30
C LEU A 15 4.20 1.29 -23.37
N LYS A 16 3.06 1.41 -24.06
CA LYS A 16 2.67 0.49 -25.14
C LYS A 16 3.59 0.61 -26.34
N LYS A 17 3.88 1.84 -26.79
CA LYS A 17 4.73 2.13 -27.95
C LYS A 17 6.16 1.60 -27.74
N GLU A 18 6.70 1.80 -26.56
CA GLU A 18 8.06 1.39 -26.20
C GLU A 18 8.12 -0.09 -25.74
N ASN A 19 6.99 -0.82 -25.80
CA ASN A 19 6.86 -2.22 -25.39
C ASN A 19 7.43 -2.51 -23.99
N ILE A 20 7.09 -1.65 -23.02
CA ILE A 20 7.59 -1.78 -21.64
C ILE A 20 6.92 -2.97 -20.96
N ASP A 21 7.73 -3.85 -20.40
CA ASP A 21 7.31 -5.07 -19.70
C ASP A 21 7.27 -4.91 -18.17
N PHE A 22 7.99 -3.96 -17.59
CA PHE A 22 8.00 -3.68 -16.15
C PHE A 22 8.03 -2.18 -15.83
N VAL A 23 7.26 -1.76 -14.81
CA VAL A 23 7.25 -0.39 -14.29
C VAL A 23 7.32 -0.39 -12.76
N TYR A 24 8.26 0.37 -12.20
CA TYR A 24 8.25 0.76 -10.79
C TYR A 24 7.68 2.18 -10.66
N TYR A 25 6.68 2.36 -9.80
CA TYR A 25 6.08 3.65 -9.51
C TYR A 25 6.31 4.05 -8.05
N GLY A 26 7.12 5.09 -7.84
CA GLY A 26 7.35 5.69 -6.52
C GLY A 26 6.31 6.74 -6.18
N GLY A 27 5.18 6.33 -5.60
CA GLY A 27 4.10 7.24 -5.21
C GLY A 27 3.05 6.56 -4.32
N TYR A 28 1.81 7.02 -4.43
CA TYR A 28 0.70 6.57 -3.57
C TYR A 28 -0.41 5.86 -4.35
N HIS A 29 -1.27 5.18 -3.59
CA HIS A 29 -2.37 4.36 -4.13
C HIS A 29 -3.35 5.08 -5.07
N PRO A 30 -3.68 6.39 -4.95
CA PRO A 30 -4.65 7.02 -5.85
C PRO A 30 -4.17 7.02 -7.30
N GLU A 31 -2.96 7.50 -7.56
CA GLU A 31 -2.38 7.55 -8.89
C GLU A 31 -2.04 6.14 -9.41
N MET A 32 -1.50 5.26 -8.56
CA MET A 32 -1.22 3.88 -8.96
C MET A 32 -2.48 3.16 -9.44
N GLY A 33 -3.60 3.33 -8.73
CA GLY A 33 -4.86 2.70 -9.11
C GLY A 33 -5.38 3.19 -10.47
N GLN A 34 -5.21 4.48 -10.77
CA GLN A 34 -5.57 5.06 -12.07
C GLN A 34 -4.66 4.55 -13.20
N ILE A 35 -3.35 4.49 -12.96
CA ILE A 35 -2.36 3.96 -13.91
C ILE A 35 -2.68 2.51 -14.27
N LEU A 36 -2.90 1.66 -13.26
CA LEU A 36 -3.24 0.24 -13.46
C LEU A 36 -4.50 0.07 -14.30
N ARG A 37 -5.59 0.77 -13.92
CA ARG A 37 -6.87 0.68 -14.63
C ARG A 37 -6.74 1.06 -16.10
N GLN A 38 -6.04 2.17 -16.39
CA GLN A 38 -5.86 2.65 -17.76
C GLN A 38 -4.89 1.76 -18.57
N ALA A 39 -3.82 1.27 -17.96
CA ALA A 39 -2.88 0.36 -18.60
C ALA A 39 -3.56 -0.95 -19.02
N ARG A 40 -4.35 -1.56 -18.13
CA ARG A 40 -5.09 -2.79 -18.44
C ARG A 40 -6.20 -2.57 -19.46
N ALA A 41 -6.94 -1.46 -19.38
CA ALA A 41 -7.92 -1.08 -20.39
C ALA A 41 -7.30 -0.91 -21.79
N ALA A 42 -6.05 -0.46 -21.88
CA ALA A 42 -5.30 -0.35 -23.13
C ALA A 42 -4.63 -1.67 -23.58
N GLY A 43 -4.85 -2.77 -22.85
CA GLY A 43 -4.37 -4.11 -23.17
C GLY A 43 -2.92 -4.39 -22.76
N LEU A 44 -2.27 -3.53 -21.96
CA LEU A 44 -0.88 -3.76 -21.54
C LEU A 44 -0.79 -4.94 -20.57
N LYS A 45 0.22 -5.78 -20.78
CA LYS A 45 0.61 -6.90 -19.89
C LYS A 45 1.77 -6.57 -18.97
N THR A 46 2.22 -5.31 -18.97
CA THR A 46 3.30 -4.77 -18.14
C THR A 46 3.09 -5.14 -16.67
N GLN A 47 4.14 -5.65 -16.02
CA GLN A 47 4.19 -5.86 -14.57
C GLN A 47 4.39 -4.52 -13.88
N PHE A 48 3.61 -4.25 -12.83
CA PHE A 48 3.74 -3.03 -12.03
C PHE A 48 4.24 -3.36 -10.63
N MET A 49 5.06 -2.46 -10.09
CA MET A 49 5.55 -2.51 -8.73
C MET A 49 5.53 -1.12 -8.08
N GLY A 50 5.33 -1.05 -6.77
CA GLY A 50 5.46 0.21 -6.02
C GLY A 50 5.90 0.02 -4.56
N PRO A 51 6.18 1.13 -3.86
CA PRO A 51 6.51 1.12 -2.44
C PRO A 51 5.26 0.87 -1.58
N GLU A 52 5.45 0.76 -0.27
CA GLU A 52 4.38 0.54 0.71
C GLU A 52 3.21 1.53 0.57
N GLY A 53 3.47 2.78 0.16
CA GLY A 53 2.45 3.81 -0.04
C GLY A 53 1.38 3.50 -1.10
N VAL A 54 1.62 2.52 -1.99
CA VAL A 54 0.59 2.03 -2.92
C VAL A 54 -0.22 0.86 -2.35
N GLY A 55 0.30 0.15 -1.34
CA GLY A 55 -0.29 -1.03 -0.73
C GLY A 55 -1.42 -0.72 0.26
N ASN A 56 -2.51 -0.15 -0.23
CA ASN A 56 -3.69 0.22 0.56
C ASN A 56 -4.94 -0.55 0.10
N ALA A 57 -5.87 -0.87 1.01
CA ALA A 57 -7.15 -1.49 0.67
C ALA A 57 -7.94 -0.72 -0.40
N SER A 58 -7.82 0.61 -0.44
CA SER A 58 -8.45 1.47 -1.43
C SER A 58 -7.88 1.32 -2.84
N LEU A 59 -6.66 0.78 -3.00
CA LEU A 59 -6.07 0.55 -4.32
C LEU A 59 -6.97 -0.34 -5.17
N SER A 60 -7.40 -1.48 -4.61
CA SER A 60 -8.28 -2.42 -5.30
C SER A 60 -9.65 -1.82 -5.61
N ASN A 61 -10.15 -0.89 -4.78
CA ASN A 61 -11.39 -0.16 -5.09
C ASN A 61 -11.25 0.77 -6.31
N ILE A 62 -10.05 1.32 -6.56
CA ILE A 62 -9.79 2.24 -7.67
C ILE A 62 -9.46 1.49 -8.97
N ALA A 63 -8.65 0.43 -8.85
CA ALA A 63 -8.12 -0.33 -9.97
C ALA A 63 -9.02 -1.51 -10.38
N GLY A 64 -9.83 -2.05 -9.46
CA GLY A 64 -10.55 -3.32 -9.66
C GLY A 64 -9.58 -4.45 -9.98
N ASP A 65 -9.97 -5.30 -10.94
CA ASP A 65 -9.16 -6.42 -11.44
C ASP A 65 -7.79 -6.00 -11.97
N ALA A 66 -7.60 -4.71 -12.31
CA ALA A 66 -6.31 -4.23 -12.79
C ALA A 66 -5.21 -4.22 -11.70
N ALA A 67 -5.58 -4.31 -10.42
CA ALA A 67 -4.63 -4.46 -9.32
C ALA A 67 -4.01 -5.86 -9.22
N GLU A 68 -4.62 -6.86 -9.86
CA GLU A 68 -4.17 -8.24 -9.76
C GLU A 68 -2.72 -8.41 -10.23
N GLY A 69 -1.92 -9.11 -9.42
CA GLY A 69 -0.50 -9.34 -9.67
C GLY A 69 0.41 -8.13 -9.48
N MET A 70 -0.07 -6.96 -9.04
CA MET A 70 0.81 -5.83 -8.72
C MET A 70 1.75 -6.20 -7.56
N LEU A 71 3.05 -5.98 -7.74
CA LEU A 71 4.05 -6.19 -6.70
C LEU A 71 4.12 -4.97 -5.78
N VAL A 72 4.32 -5.18 -4.49
CA VAL A 72 4.48 -4.09 -3.53
C VAL A 72 5.44 -4.51 -2.44
N THR A 73 6.36 -3.61 -2.08
CA THR A 73 7.16 -3.80 -0.86
C THR A 73 6.32 -3.38 0.34
N MET A 74 6.11 -4.31 1.27
CA MET A 74 5.41 -4.04 2.53
C MET A 74 6.31 -4.43 3.70
N PRO A 75 6.16 -3.79 4.88
CA PRO A 75 6.70 -4.30 6.12
C PRO A 75 6.18 -5.72 6.42
N LYS A 76 6.79 -6.41 7.39
CA LYS A 76 6.28 -7.69 7.89
C LYS A 76 4.81 -7.54 8.30
N ARG A 77 4.02 -8.61 8.10
CA ARG A 77 2.67 -8.72 8.65
C ARG A 77 2.69 -8.90 10.16
N TYR A 78 2.69 -7.79 10.89
CA TYR A 78 2.74 -7.77 12.36
C TYR A 78 1.47 -8.34 13.00
N ASP A 79 0.33 -8.25 12.30
CA ASP A 79 -0.97 -8.83 12.69
C ASP A 79 -0.96 -10.36 12.79
N GLN A 80 0.00 -11.00 12.12
CA GLN A 80 0.15 -12.46 12.11
C GLN A 80 1.16 -12.96 13.15
N ASP A 81 1.82 -12.07 13.88
CA ASP A 81 2.74 -12.46 14.94
C ASP A 81 1.94 -12.98 16.16
N PRO A 82 2.17 -14.22 16.64
CA PRO A 82 1.43 -14.77 17.78
C PRO A 82 1.48 -13.88 19.03
N ALA A 83 2.58 -13.16 19.24
CA ALA A 83 2.73 -12.24 20.38
C ALA A 83 1.72 -11.07 20.34
N ASN A 84 1.24 -10.71 19.16
CA ASN A 84 0.34 -9.58 18.95
C ASN A 84 -1.15 -9.96 19.01
N LYS A 85 -1.48 -11.24 19.22
CA LYS A 85 -2.86 -11.75 19.17
C LYS A 85 -3.82 -10.98 20.09
N GLY A 86 -3.38 -10.60 21.29
CA GLY A 86 -4.22 -9.83 22.22
C GLY A 86 -4.64 -8.45 21.65
N ILE A 87 -3.72 -7.77 20.95
CA ILE A 87 -4.00 -6.48 20.31
C ILE A 87 -4.93 -6.67 19.11
N VAL A 88 -4.73 -7.73 18.32
CA VAL A 88 -5.61 -8.10 17.20
C VAL A 88 -7.04 -8.31 17.69
N ASP A 89 -7.22 -9.11 18.74
CA ASP A 89 -8.54 -9.45 19.27
C ASP A 89 -9.24 -8.18 19.83
N ALA A 90 -8.50 -7.28 20.49
CA ALA A 90 -9.02 -6.00 20.97
C ALA A 90 -9.48 -5.06 19.83
N LEU A 91 -8.67 -4.91 18.76
CA LEU A 91 -9.04 -4.09 17.61
C LEU A 91 -10.27 -4.64 16.88
N LYS A 92 -10.38 -5.96 16.76
CA LYS A 92 -11.56 -6.61 16.16
C LYS A 92 -12.82 -6.43 16.99
N ALA A 93 -12.72 -6.50 18.33
CA ALA A 93 -13.84 -6.22 19.22
C ALA A 93 -14.39 -4.78 19.01
N ASP A 94 -13.49 -3.84 18.72
CA ASP A 94 -13.80 -2.45 18.35
C ASP A 94 -14.25 -2.26 16.88
N LYS A 95 -14.35 -3.35 16.09
CA LYS A 95 -14.65 -3.32 14.65
C LYS A 95 -13.64 -2.50 13.82
N LYS A 96 -12.37 -2.45 14.25
CA LYS A 96 -11.26 -1.81 13.53
C LYS A 96 -10.44 -2.88 12.79
N ASP A 97 -9.89 -2.53 11.64
CA ASP A 97 -9.01 -3.42 10.87
C ASP A 97 -7.57 -3.42 11.42
N PRO A 98 -7.05 -4.55 11.94
CA PRO A 98 -5.70 -4.63 12.46
C PRO A 98 -4.64 -4.90 11.37
N SER A 99 -5.02 -5.12 10.12
CA SER A 99 -4.09 -5.59 9.07
C SER A 99 -3.11 -4.51 8.58
N GLY A 100 -3.44 -3.23 8.78
CA GLY A 100 -2.63 -2.11 8.30
C GLY A 100 -1.29 -1.98 9.03
N PRO A 101 -0.16 -1.81 8.34
CA PRO A 101 1.17 -1.72 8.98
C PRO A 101 1.27 -0.53 9.95
N TYR A 102 0.60 0.58 9.64
CA TYR A 102 0.61 1.79 10.47
C TYR A 102 -0.06 1.64 11.83
N VAL A 103 -0.95 0.66 12.02
CA VAL A 103 -1.50 0.34 13.35
C VAL A 103 -0.36 -0.06 14.28
N TRP A 104 0.49 -0.96 13.83
CA TRP A 104 1.57 -1.57 14.60
C TRP A 104 2.75 -0.63 14.79
N ILE A 105 3.13 0.10 13.74
CA ILE A 105 4.22 1.08 13.80
C ILE A 105 3.87 2.20 14.77
N THR A 106 2.61 2.67 14.76
CA THR A 106 2.14 3.69 15.72
C THR A 106 2.08 3.14 17.14
N TYR A 107 1.61 1.90 17.32
CA TYR A 107 1.61 1.24 18.63
C TYR A 107 3.03 1.12 19.21
N ALA A 108 3.99 0.68 18.41
CA ALA A 108 5.38 0.57 18.80
C ALA A 108 6.00 1.94 19.16
N ALA A 109 5.60 3.03 18.49
CA ALA A 109 6.04 4.38 18.84
C ALA A 109 5.57 4.77 20.25
N VAL A 110 4.32 4.47 20.60
CA VAL A 110 3.79 4.72 21.96
C VAL A 110 4.49 3.84 23.00
N GLN A 111 4.72 2.57 22.71
CA GLN A 111 5.49 1.68 23.59
C GLN A 111 6.92 2.19 23.82
N SER A 112 7.57 2.69 22.76
CA SER A 112 8.92 3.24 22.84
C SER A 112 8.96 4.47 23.74
N LEU A 113 7.96 5.35 23.62
CA LEU A 113 7.81 6.51 24.50
C LEU A 113 7.59 6.09 25.95
N ALA A 114 6.65 5.17 26.21
CA ALA A 114 6.37 4.66 27.56
C ALA A 114 7.62 4.02 28.18
N THR A 115 8.34 3.20 27.42
CA THR A 115 9.60 2.57 27.86
C THR A 115 10.65 3.60 28.24
N ALA A 116 10.75 4.71 27.49
CA ALA A 116 11.67 5.78 27.81
C ALA A 116 11.28 6.43 29.15
N LEU A 117 10.02 6.88 29.28
CA LEU A 117 9.50 7.54 30.49
C LEU A 117 9.66 6.67 31.75
N GLU A 118 9.32 5.37 31.65
CA GLU A 118 9.45 4.42 32.76
C GLU A 118 10.91 4.23 33.19
N ARG A 119 11.83 4.18 32.21
CA ARG A 119 13.25 3.96 32.49
C ARG A 119 13.95 5.21 33.04
N THR A 120 13.56 6.40 32.60
CA THR A 120 14.16 7.67 33.03
C THR A 120 13.49 8.27 34.27
N GLY A 121 12.25 7.90 34.55
CA GLY A 121 11.44 8.55 35.59
C GLY A 121 11.13 10.02 35.27
N SER A 122 11.22 10.41 33.99
CA SER A 122 11.01 11.76 33.45
C SER A 122 10.57 11.69 32.00
#